data_AF-A0A962AKX4-F1
#
_entry.id   AF-A0A962AKX4-F1
#
_cell.length_a   1.000
_cell.length_b   1.000
_cell.length_c   1.000
_cell.angle_alpha   90.00
_cell.angle_beta   90.00
_cell.angle_gamma   90.00
#
_symmetry.space_group_name_H-M   'P 1'
#
loop_
_entity.id
_entity.type
_entity.pdbx_description
1 polymer ?
#
loop_
_entity_poly.entity_id
_entity_poly.type
_entity_poly.pdbx_seq_one_letter_code
_entity_poly.pdbx_strand_id
1 'polypeptide(L)'
;MRALIFCMALALAAPAAAFPRNFDGDWQVEARTTVGECRPEVAGTVRIEGGRVVASSAEGVAVWGYLEDNGDIAARFTAGPKMARANGRLKGATGSGAWSSNTDYCGGTWKAQKTK
;
A
#
# COMPACT_ATOMS: atom_id res chain seq x y z
N MET A 1 48.54 36.30 24.11
CA MET A 1 48.27 35.23 23.13
C MET A 1 46.84 34.75 23.34
N ARG A 2 45.89 35.15 22.47
CA ARG A 2 44.47 34.77 22.58
C ARG A 2 44.23 33.55 21.69
N ALA A 3 44.02 32.38 22.28
CA ALA A 3 43.71 31.16 21.54
C ALA A 3 42.26 31.23 21.05
N LEU A 4 42.08 31.23 19.72
CA LEU A 4 40.77 31.12 19.06
C LEU A 4 40.42 29.64 18.98
N ILE A 5 39.44 29.22 19.79
CA ILE A 5 38.89 27.86 19.77
C ILE A 5 37.94 27.75 18.58
N PHE A 6 38.34 26.98 17.57
CA PHE A 6 37.53 26.69 16.40
C PHE A 6 36.59 25.52 16.73
N CYS A 7 35.33 25.81 17.04
CA CYS A 7 34.29 24.80 17.22
C CYS A 7 33.93 24.20 15.84
N MET A 8 34.50 23.04 15.53
CA MET A 8 34.11 22.24 14.37
C MET A 8 32.76 21.58 14.67
N ALA A 9 31.68 22.15 14.14
CA ALA A 9 30.34 21.57 14.25
C ALA A 9 30.26 20.31 13.38
N LEU A 10 30.18 19.12 14.02
CA LEU A 10 29.79 17.89 13.34
C LEU A 10 28.31 17.97 12.97
N ALA A 11 28.01 18.10 11.68
CA ALA A 11 26.67 17.90 11.16
C ALA A 11 26.32 16.40 11.25
N LEU A 12 25.48 16.03 12.22
CA LEU A 12 24.87 14.70 12.29
C LEU A 12 23.90 14.56 11.11
N ALA A 13 24.33 13.87 10.05
CA ALA A 13 23.43 13.42 8.99
C ALA A 13 22.49 12.36 9.57
N ALA A 14 21.21 12.70 9.77
CA ALA A 14 20.20 11.72 10.13
C ALA A 14 20.08 10.69 8.99
N PRO A 15 20.04 9.37 9.28
CA PRO A 15 19.80 8.39 8.24
C PRO A 15 18.43 8.66 7.62
N ALA A 16 18.41 8.87 6.31
CA ALA A 16 17.17 8.92 5.55
C ALA A 16 16.51 7.54 5.66
N ALA A 17 15.34 7.46 6.31
CA ALA A 17 14.54 6.25 6.31
C ALA A 17 14.14 5.95 4.86
N ALA A 18 14.81 4.96 4.25
CA ALA A 18 14.48 4.51 2.91
C ALA A 18 13.15 3.74 2.99
N PHE A 19 12.14 4.18 2.25
CA PHE A 19 10.89 3.43 2.15
C PHE A 19 11.13 2.01 1.63
N PRO A 20 10.33 1.02 2.03
CA PRO A 20 10.55 -0.37 1.65
C PRO A 20 10.34 -0.55 0.16
N ARG A 21 11.45 -0.72 -0.57
CA ARG A 21 11.47 -0.95 -2.02
C ARG A 21 11.28 -2.42 -2.42
N ASN A 22 11.33 -3.33 -1.46
CA ASN A 22 11.25 -4.78 -1.70
C ASN A 22 9.91 -5.18 -2.36
N PHE A 23 8.87 -4.37 -2.13
CA PHE A 23 7.53 -4.59 -2.65
C PHE A 23 7.20 -3.78 -3.91
N ASP A 24 8.13 -2.92 -4.38
CA ASP A 24 7.92 -2.08 -5.56
C ASP A 24 7.67 -2.94 -6.80
N GLY A 25 6.66 -2.57 -7.59
CA GLY A 25 6.28 -3.26 -8.82
C GLY A 25 4.77 -3.32 -9.00
N ASP A 26 4.35 -4.04 -10.05
CA ASP A 26 2.96 -4.35 -10.31
C ASP A 26 2.53 -5.62 -9.60
N TRP A 27 1.31 -5.61 -9.10
CA TRP A 27 0.71 -6.72 -8.38
C TRP A 27 -0.65 -7.04 -8.97
N GLN A 28 -0.86 -8.29 -9.37
CA GLN A 28 -2.19 -8.82 -9.66
C GLN A 28 -2.90 -9.07 -8.33
N VAL A 29 -4.13 -8.57 -8.21
CA VAL A 29 -4.97 -8.67 -7.02
C VAL A 29 -6.28 -9.34 -7.41
N GLU A 30 -6.73 -10.24 -6.53
CA GLU A 30 -8.04 -10.90 -6.60
C GLU A 30 -8.76 -10.68 -5.27
N ALA A 31 -9.93 -10.07 -5.32
CA ALA A 31 -10.80 -9.83 -4.19
C ALA A 31 -12.05 -10.69 -4.30
N ARG A 32 -12.36 -11.41 -3.22
CA ARG A 32 -13.55 -12.24 -3.08
C ARG A 32 -14.48 -11.64 -2.04
N THR A 33 -15.76 -11.49 -2.37
CA THR A 33 -16.81 -11.10 -1.43
C THR A 33 -17.18 -12.30 -0.57
N THR A 34 -17.17 -12.14 0.75
CA THR A 34 -17.61 -13.17 1.71
C THR A 34 -18.71 -12.66 2.66
N VAL A 35 -19.02 -11.35 2.61
CA VAL A 35 -20.08 -10.71 3.37
C VAL A 35 -20.79 -9.69 2.47
N GLY A 36 -22.12 -9.73 2.43
CA GLY A 36 -22.95 -8.82 1.62
C GLY A 36 -23.06 -9.21 0.14
N GLU A 37 -23.74 -8.37 -0.64
CA GLU A 37 -24.20 -8.67 -2.01
C GLU A 37 -23.36 -7.98 -3.11
N CYS A 38 -22.11 -7.63 -2.80
CA CYS A 38 -21.19 -7.11 -3.81
C CYS A 38 -20.83 -8.20 -4.83
N ARG A 39 -20.24 -7.79 -5.97
CA ARG A 39 -19.78 -8.74 -7.00
C ARG A 39 -18.97 -9.88 -6.35
N PRO A 40 -19.24 -11.15 -6.66
CA PRO A 40 -18.61 -12.27 -5.94
C PRO A 40 -17.09 -12.26 -5.99
N GLU A 41 -16.52 -11.86 -7.13
CA GLU A 41 -15.08 -11.82 -7.37
C GLU A 41 -14.73 -10.64 -8.29
N VAL A 42 -13.64 -9.96 -7.97
CA VAL A 42 -13.09 -8.84 -8.74
C VAL A 42 -11.59 -8.99 -8.81
N ALA A 43 -11.01 -8.82 -9.99
CA ALA A 43 -9.57 -8.88 -10.20
C ALA A 43 -9.08 -7.59 -10.89
N GLY A 44 -7.83 -7.25 -10.65
CA GLY A 44 -7.17 -6.09 -11.25
C GLY A 44 -5.71 -5.99 -10.83
N THR A 45 -5.04 -4.91 -11.19
CA THR A 45 -3.65 -4.67 -10.76
C THR A 45 -3.54 -3.43 -9.88
N VAL A 46 -2.53 -3.42 -9.02
CA VAL A 46 -2.07 -2.24 -8.30
C VAL A 46 -0.57 -2.06 -8.47
N ARG A 47 -0.12 -0.80 -8.54
CA ARG A 47 1.30 -0.44 -8.58
C ARG A 47 1.75 0.00 -7.20
N ILE A 48 2.83 -0.60 -6.71
CA ILE A 48 3.52 -0.17 -5.48
C ILE A 48 4.83 0.52 -5.84
N GLU A 49 5.07 1.70 -5.25
CA GLU A 49 6.31 2.46 -5.38
C GLU A 49 6.68 3.14 -4.06
N GLY A 50 7.89 2.90 -3.58
CA GLY A 50 8.42 3.58 -2.39
C GLY A 50 7.50 3.42 -1.18
N GLY A 51 7.00 2.20 -0.94
CA GLY A 51 6.10 1.92 0.17
C GLY A 51 4.71 2.53 0.04
N ARG A 52 4.26 2.88 -1.17
CA ARG A 52 2.93 3.47 -1.43
C ARG A 52 2.20 2.73 -2.54
N VAL A 53 0.87 2.66 -2.44
CA VAL A 53 0.01 2.24 -3.57
C VAL A 53 -0.26 3.47 -4.42
N VAL A 54 0.28 3.50 -5.64
CA VAL A 54 0.29 4.71 -6.49
C VAL A 54 -0.65 4.63 -7.69
N ALA A 55 -1.05 3.43 -8.12
CA ALA A 55 -2.00 3.26 -9.21
C ALA A 55 -2.81 1.95 -9.05
N SER A 56 -3.94 1.87 -9.76
CA SER A 56 -4.68 0.64 -9.99
C SER A 56 -5.17 0.56 -11.44
N SER A 57 -5.51 -0.64 -11.90
CA SER A 57 -6.13 -0.84 -13.23
C SER A 57 -7.60 -0.47 -13.29
N ALA A 58 -8.21 -0.05 -12.17
CA ALA A 58 -9.63 0.24 -12.12
C ALA A 58 -9.89 1.68 -12.60
N GLU A 59 -10.66 1.81 -13.68
CA GLU A 59 -10.98 3.12 -14.26
C GLU A 59 -11.79 3.99 -13.30
N GLY A 60 -11.45 5.28 -13.23
CA GLY A 60 -12.15 6.25 -12.38
C GLY A 60 -11.97 6.03 -10.87
N VAL A 61 -11.01 5.19 -10.46
CA VAL A 61 -10.72 4.90 -9.05
C VAL A 61 -9.50 5.67 -8.57
N ALA A 62 -9.70 6.54 -7.59
CA ALA A 62 -8.60 7.16 -6.86
C ALA A 62 -8.04 6.18 -5.83
N VAL A 63 -6.71 6.08 -5.76
CA VAL A 63 -5.99 5.20 -4.83
C VAL A 63 -5.24 5.99 -3.78
N TRP A 64 -5.21 5.44 -2.57
CA TRP A 64 -4.30 5.85 -1.51
C TRP A 64 -3.90 4.60 -0.75
N GLY A 65 -2.62 4.45 -0.44
CA GLY A 65 -2.18 3.36 0.42
C GLY A 65 -0.72 3.47 0.78
N TYR A 66 -0.34 2.80 1.84
CA TYR A 66 1.02 2.75 2.34
C TYR A 66 1.37 1.33 2.78
N LEU A 67 2.66 1.05 2.77
CA LEU A 67 3.26 -0.19 3.21
C LEU A 67 4.31 0.10 4.27
N GLU A 68 4.35 -0.75 5.29
CA GLU A 68 5.42 -0.78 6.27
C GLU A 68 6.51 -1.77 5.85
N ASP A 69 7.70 -1.66 6.46
CA ASP A 69 8.87 -2.48 6.12
C ASP A 69 8.64 -3.99 6.32
N ASN A 70 7.73 -4.35 7.24
CA ASN A 70 7.36 -5.72 7.54
C ASN A 70 6.33 -6.30 6.52
N GLY A 71 5.94 -5.50 5.52
CA GLY A 71 4.96 -5.86 4.49
C GLY A 71 3.51 -5.58 4.87
N ASP A 72 3.21 -5.01 6.04
CA ASP A 72 1.86 -4.56 6.37
C ASP A 72 1.41 -3.50 5.38
N ILE A 73 0.19 -3.68 4.86
CA ILE A 73 -0.38 -2.80 3.84
C ILE A 73 -1.76 -2.33 4.27
N ALA A 74 -2.02 -1.05 4.08
CA ALA A 74 -3.34 -0.45 4.16
C ALA A 74 -3.60 0.40 2.92
N ALA A 75 -4.75 0.19 2.28
CA ALA A 75 -5.14 0.86 1.06
C ALA A 75 -6.61 1.27 1.08
N ARG A 76 -6.93 2.29 0.29
CA ARG A 76 -8.26 2.83 0.06
C ARG A 76 -8.44 3.08 -1.43
N PHE A 77 -9.60 2.69 -1.93
CA PHE A 77 -10.03 2.85 -3.31
C PHE A 77 -11.34 3.64 -3.30
N THR A 78 -11.39 4.75 -4.03
CA THR A 78 -12.56 5.65 -4.04
C THR A 78 -13.03 5.86 -5.48
N ALA A 79 -14.31 5.59 -5.73
CA ALA A 79 -14.96 5.69 -7.03
C ALA A 79 -16.26 6.50 -6.88
N GLY A 80 -16.18 7.81 -7.15
CA GLY A 80 -17.28 8.74 -6.85
C GLY A 80 -17.69 8.66 -5.37
N PRO A 81 -18.95 8.35 -5.03
CA PRO A 81 -19.41 8.21 -3.65
C PRO A 81 -19.03 6.86 -3.00
N LYS A 82 -18.50 5.90 -3.78
CA LYS A 82 -18.17 4.56 -3.29
C LYS A 82 -16.74 4.48 -2.75
N MET A 83 -16.54 3.68 -1.71
CA MET A 83 -15.23 3.49 -1.10
C MET A 83 -15.03 2.06 -0.61
N ALA A 84 -13.91 1.46 -1.01
CA ALA A 84 -13.40 0.23 -0.43
C ALA A 84 -12.09 0.49 0.32
N ARG A 85 -11.84 -0.27 1.38
CA ARG A 85 -10.58 -0.32 2.10
C ARG A 85 -10.05 -1.74 2.08
N ALA A 86 -8.74 -1.89 1.96
CA ALA A 86 -8.06 -3.17 2.04
C ALA A 86 -6.91 -3.07 3.05
N ASN A 87 -6.77 -4.10 3.88
CA ASN A 87 -5.68 -4.24 4.82
C ASN A 87 -5.14 -5.67 4.73
N GLY A 88 -3.84 -5.86 4.97
CA GLY A 88 -3.23 -7.19 4.96
C GLY A 88 -1.72 -7.13 5.04
N ARG A 89 -1.07 -8.17 4.51
CA ARG A 89 0.39 -8.27 4.52
C ARG A 89 0.95 -8.87 3.23
N LEU A 90 2.03 -8.30 2.73
CA LEU A 90 2.84 -8.83 1.63
C LEU A 90 4.03 -9.63 2.18
N LYS A 91 4.36 -10.73 1.53
CA LYS A 91 5.51 -11.59 1.83
C LYS A 91 6.16 -12.07 0.53
N GLY A 92 7.36 -11.57 0.25
CA GLY A 92 8.04 -11.82 -1.01
C GLY A 92 7.20 -11.35 -2.20
N ALA A 93 6.82 -12.28 -3.07
CA ALA A 93 6.02 -12.02 -4.27
C ALA A 93 4.51 -12.35 -4.10
N THR A 94 4.03 -12.56 -2.87
CA THR A 94 2.62 -12.87 -2.59
C THR A 94 2.07 -11.98 -1.48
N GLY A 95 0.75 -11.86 -1.39
CA GLY A 95 0.09 -11.10 -0.34
C GLY A 95 -1.35 -11.55 -0.13
N SER A 96 -1.90 -11.22 1.03
CA SER A 96 -3.31 -11.45 1.31
C SER A 96 -3.81 -10.57 2.46
N GLY A 97 -5.13 -10.48 2.57
CA GLY A 97 -5.76 -9.75 3.65
C GLY A 97 -7.28 -9.66 3.54
N ALA A 98 -7.84 -8.70 4.25
CA ALA A 98 -9.26 -8.40 4.27
C ALA A 98 -9.55 -7.10 3.50
N TRP A 99 -10.77 -6.99 2.99
CA TRP A 99 -11.29 -5.73 2.46
C TRP A 99 -12.72 -5.50 2.92
N SER A 100 -13.14 -4.24 2.92
CA SER A 100 -14.51 -3.83 3.26
C SER A 100 -14.91 -2.58 2.48
N SER A 101 -16.20 -2.45 2.17
CA SER A 101 -16.83 -1.23 1.70
C SER A 101 -17.92 -0.83 2.68
N ASN A 102 -17.75 0.31 3.33
CA ASN A 102 -18.79 0.86 4.21
C ASN A 102 -19.91 1.57 3.42
N THR A 103 -19.68 1.88 2.15
CA THR A 103 -20.67 2.52 1.26
C THR A 103 -21.57 1.50 0.59
N ASP A 104 -21.06 0.29 0.31
CA ASP A 104 -21.82 -0.80 -0.29
C ASP A 104 -22.18 -1.90 0.73
N TYR A 105 -21.82 -1.73 2.00
CA TYR A 105 -22.09 -2.64 3.13
C TYR A 105 -21.70 -4.10 2.85
N CYS A 106 -20.53 -4.30 2.25
CA CYS A 106 -20.00 -5.62 1.89
C CYS A 106 -18.51 -5.71 2.20
N GLY A 107 -17.97 -6.94 2.15
CA GLY A 107 -16.55 -7.16 2.39
C GLY A 107 -16.11 -8.58 2.07
N GLY A 108 -14.84 -8.84 2.29
CA GLY A 108 -14.30 -10.18 2.20
C GLY A 108 -12.79 -10.22 2.26
N THR A 109 -12.20 -11.07 1.42
CA THR A 109 -10.76 -11.35 1.43
C THR A 109 -10.14 -11.00 0.11
N TRP A 110 -8.84 -10.73 0.11
CA TRP A 110 -8.07 -10.55 -1.11
C TRP A 110 -6.78 -11.36 -1.06
N LYS A 111 -6.27 -11.69 -2.25
CA LYS A 111 -4.95 -12.25 -2.48
C LYS A 111 -4.25 -11.43 -3.55
N ALA A 112 -2.92 -11.42 -3.50
CA ALA A 112 -2.11 -10.74 -4.48
C ALA A 112 -0.88 -11.54 -4.85
N GLN A 113 -0.44 -11.38 -6.09
CA GLN A 113 0.81 -11.93 -6.61
C GLN A 113 1.55 -10.84 -7.36
N LYS A 114 2.85 -10.70 -7.10
CA LYS A 114 3.69 -9.75 -7.81
C LYS A 114 3.87 -10.22 -9.25
N THR A 115 3.59 -9.34 -10.19
CA THR A 115 3.86 -9.61 -11.61
C THR A 115 5.37 -9.68 -11.81
N LYS A 116 5.82 -10.60 -12.67
CA LYS A 116 7.25 -10.77 -13.00
C LYS A 116 7.80 -9.59 -13.79
#